data_AF-A0AAE4QPP3-F1
#
_entry.id   AF-A0AAE4QPP3-F1
#
_cell.length_a   1.000
_cell.length_b   1.000
_cell.length_c   1.000
_cell.angle_alpha   90.00
_cell.angle_beta   90.00
_cell.angle_gamma   90.00
#
_symmetry.space_group_name_H-M   'P 1'
#
loop_
_entity.id
_entity.type
_entity.pdbx_description
1 polymer ?
#
loop_
_entity_poly.entity_id
_entity_poly.type
_entity_poly.pdbx_seq_one_letter_code
_entity_poly.pdbx_strand_id
1 'polypeptide(L)'
;MLATGFLLFFYCSSPEKTADSRIRLPIAPGEYYSKIRTLEEGYFVRQLFLDLERKNPKFVFTQLSVTKSKNREETRIEGKAIRETGLVRLIPESCRMFTNRESGNRWALLRAYDCDHLSFELESKEPNRISVFPDFIPGTPASDYKKAASSETRRISALVLESGGKILEVWGLRLSRVRKNATIVLEKENGKRYPVRALETVETTGQVSAEGIPVEKGDVLLYTNPGEAGPLTY
;
A
#
# COMPACT_ATOMS: atom_id res chain seq x y z
N MET A 1 -53.85 -50.16 11.51
CA MET A 1 -53.54 -48.98 10.68
C MET A 1 -52.08 -48.64 10.88
N LEU A 2 -51.28 -48.83 9.83
CA LEU A 2 -49.83 -48.60 9.79
C LEU A 2 -49.56 -47.09 9.69
N ALA A 3 -48.66 -46.58 10.52
CA ALA A 3 -48.04 -45.27 10.33
C ALA A 3 -46.55 -45.49 10.02
N THR A 4 -46.20 -45.33 8.75
CA THR A 4 -44.84 -45.32 8.21
C THR A 4 -44.22 -43.95 8.45
N GLY A 5 -43.20 -43.87 9.30
CA GLY A 5 -42.34 -42.69 9.45
C GLY A 5 -40.97 -42.95 8.83
N PHE A 6 -40.72 -42.39 7.65
CA PHE A 6 -39.41 -42.37 6.99
C PHE A 6 -38.47 -41.42 7.75
N LEU A 7 -37.42 -41.95 8.37
CA LEU A 7 -36.30 -41.16 8.89
C LEU A 7 -35.24 -41.02 7.80
N LEU A 8 -35.21 -39.86 7.14
CA LEU A 8 -34.11 -39.41 6.29
C LEU A 8 -32.95 -38.96 7.19
N PHE A 9 -31.93 -39.80 7.31
CA PHE A 9 -30.63 -39.39 7.84
C PHE A 9 -29.94 -38.48 6.80
N PHE A 10 -29.96 -37.18 7.04
CA PHE A 10 -29.09 -36.25 6.34
C PHE A 10 -27.65 -36.45 6.84
N TYR A 11 -26.84 -37.15 6.04
CA TYR A 11 -25.39 -37.14 6.14
C TYR A 11 -24.91 -35.71 5.88
N CYS A 12 -24.48 -35.00 6.93
CA CYS A 12 -23.78 -33.74 6.80
C CYS A 12 -22.29 -34.08 6.59
N SER A 13 -21.86 -34.26 5.33
CA SER A 13 -20.43 -34.36 5.03
C SER A 13 -19.80 -32.99 5.27
N SER A 14 -18.97 -32.88 6.30
CA SER A 14 -18.10 -31.72 6.46
C SER A 14 -17.18 -31.66 5.23
N PRO A 15 -17.05 -30.53 4.52
CA PRO A 15 -16.03 -30.42 3.50
C PRO A 15 -14.67 -30.47 4.20
N GLU A 16 -13.89 -31.51 3.92
CA GLU A 16 -12.48 -31.56 4.22
C GLU A 16 -11.85 -30.26 3.72
N LYS A 17 -11.30 -29.47 4.65
CA LYS A 17 -10.38 -28.39 4.31
C LYS A 17 -9.17 -29.04 3.68
N THR A 18 -9.16 -29.12 2.35
CA THR A 18 -7.94 -29.34 1.58
C THR A 18 -6.98 -28.22 1.98
N ALA A 19 -5.97 -28.61 2.76
CA ALA A 19 -4.82 -27.76 3.04
C ALA A 19 -4.13 -27.51 1.69
N ASP A 20 -4.49 -26.41 1.05
CA ASP A 20 -3.88 -25.94 -0.18
C ASP A 20 -2.42 -25.62 0.14
N SER A 21 -1.53 -26.60 -0.10
CA SER A 21 -0.10 -26.54 0.19
C SER A 21 0.65 -25.64 -0.79
N ARG A 22 0.06 -24.49 -1.15
CA ARG A 22 0.75 -23.45 -1.89
C ARG A 22 1.93 -23.01 -1.04
N ILE A 23 3.13 -23.14 -1.60
CA ILE A 23 4.37 -22.66 -0.99
C ILE A 23 4.18 -21.16 -0.71
N ARG A 24 3.98 -20.81 0.56
CA ARG A 24 3.89 -19.43 1.03
C ARG A 24 5.29 -18.93 1.32
N LEU A 25 5.67 -17.83 0.69
CA LEU A 25 6.95 -17.19 0.96
C LEU A 25 6.83 -16.26 2.19
N PRO A 26 7.91 -16.06 2.95
CA PRO A 26 7.96 -15.06 3.99
C PRO A 26 7.67 -13.66 3.43
N ILE A 27 6.82 -12.90 4.12
CA ILE A 27 6.52 -11.51 3.76
C ILE A 27 7.62 -10.59 4.28
N ALA A 28 8.28 -9.88 3.37
CA ALA A 28 9.29 -8.89 3.72
C ALA A 28 8.64 -7.58 4.24
N PRO A 29 9.31 -6.84 5.14
CA PRO A 29 8.87 -5.49 5.50
C PRO A 29 9.18 -4.51 4.36
N GLY A 30 8.47 -3.38 4.32
CA GLY A 30 8.68 -2.32 3.33
C GLY A 30 7.40 -1.68 2.81
N GLU A 31 7.53 -0.91 1.73
CA GLU A 31 6.43 -0.21 1.07
C GLU A 31 6.00 -0.95 -0.21
N TYR A 32 4.71 -1.25 -0.30
CA TYR A 32 4.06 -1.97 -1.39
C TYR A 32 2.99 -1.09 -2.03
N TYR A 33 2.88 -1.10 -3.35
CA TYR A 33 1.88 -0.33 -4.09
C TYR A 33 0.93 -1.24 -4.87
N SER A 34 -0.34 -0.89 -4.90
CA SER A 34 -1.27 -1.48 -5.87
C SER A 34 -1.01 -0.92 -7.26
N LYS A 35 -1.51 -1.60 -8.30
CA LYS A 35 -1.67 -0.95 -9.60
C LYS A 35 -2.57 0.27 -9.47
N ILE A 36 -2.28 1.31 -10.26
CA ILE A 36 -3.18 2.45 -10.43
C ILE A 36 -4.41 1.95 -11.18
N ARG A 37 -5.61 2.24 -10.65
CA ARG A 37 -6.88 1.84 -11.23
C ARG A 37 -7.62 3.08 -11.74
N THR A 38 -7.91 3.10 -13.02
CA THR A 38 -8.70 4.17 -13.64
C THR A 38 -10.17 4.01 -13.26
N LEU A 39 -10.81 5.14 -12.97
CA LEU A 39 -12.24 5.30 -12.76
C LEU A 39 -12.80 6.19 -13.87
N GLU A 40 -14.11 6.20 -14.06
CA GLU A 40 -14.77 7.09 -15.03
C GLU A 40 -14.39 8.57 -14.80
N GLU A 41 -14.37 8.98 -13.54
CA GLU A 41 -14.10 10.36 -13.11
C GLU A 41 -12.74 10.53 -12.43
N GLY A 42 -11.78 9.64 -12.66
CA GLY A 42 -10.45 9.79 -12.07
C GLY A 42 -9.63 8.50 -11.98
N TYR A 43 -8.90 8.34 -10.89
CA TYR A 43 -8.18 7.12 -10.58
C TYR A 43 -8.01 6.96 -9.07
N PHE A 44 -7.68 5.75 -8.65
CA PHE A 44 -7.17 5.52 -7.30
C PHE A 44 -5.91 4.64 -7.32
N VAL A 45 -5.12 4.78 -6.27
CA VAL A 45 -3.94 3.97 -6.02
C VAL A 45 -3.76 3.76 -4.53
N ARG A 46 -3.14 2.64 -4.15
CA ARG A 46 -2.99 2.26 -2.76
C ARG A 46 -1.54 1.96 -2.43
N GLN A 47 -1.21 2.18 -1.17
CA GLN A 47 0.09 1.89 -0.62
C GLN A 47 -0.08 1.21 0.73
N LEU A 48 0.70 0.16 0.96
CA LEU A 48 0.82 -0.53 2.24
C LEU A 48 2.27 -0.44 2.71
N PHE A 49 2.49 0.18 3.86
CA PHE A 49 3.76 0.12 4.58
C PHE A 49 3.67 -0.95 5.67
N LEU A 50 4.64 -1.87 5.67
CA LEU A 50 4.79 -2.94 6.65
C LEU A 50 6.08 -2.76 7.43
N ASP A 51 5.95 -2.50 8.73
CA ASP A 51 7.06 -2.47 9.66
C ASP A 51 6.99 -3.72 10.54
N LEU A 52 7.70 -4.76 10.09
CA LEU A 52 7.66 -6.07 10.73
C LEU A 52 8.88 -6.38 11.59
N GLU A 53 9.87 -5.47 11.64
CA GLU A 53 11.15 -5.67 12.33
C GLU A 53 11.09 -5.23 13.81
N ARG A 54 10.01 -4.55 14.21
CA ARG A 54 9.82 -4.07 15.58
C ARG A 54 9.27 -5.14 16.52
N LYS A 55 9.50 -4.90 17.82
CA LYS A 55 8.86 -5.64 18.92
C LYS A 55 7.33 -5.66 18.80
N ASN A 56 6.74 -4.54 18.35
CA ASN A 56 5.32 -4.42 18.02
C ASN A 56 5.20 -4.10 16.53
N PRO A 57 5.01 -5.12 15.66
CA PRO A 57 4.86 -4.90 14.23
C PRO A 57 3.65 -4.02 13.91
N LYS A 58 3.81 -3.13 12.94
CA LYS A 58 2.77 -2.18 12.54
C LYS A 58 2.58 -2.18 11.04
N PHE A 59 1.42 -1.72 10.62
CA PHE A 59 1.18 -1.38 9.23
C PHE A 59 0.51 -0.02 9.11
N VAL A 60 0.71 0.59 7.95
CA VAL A 60 -0.09 1.72 7.51
C VAL A 60 -0.53 1.44 6.09
N PHE A 61 -1.83 1.41 5.88
CA PHE A 61 -2.43 1.36 4.56
C PHE A 61 -2.95 2.75 4.21
N THR A 62 -2.76 3.15 2.96
CA THR A 62 -3.36 4.36 2.44
C THR A 62 -3.91 4.15 1.03
N GLN A 63 -5.02 4.83 0.75
CA GLN A 63 -5.59 4.93 -0.57
C GLN A 63 -5.67 6.39 -0.96
N LEU A 64 -5.06 6.75 -2.07
CA LEU A 64 -5.26 8.03 -2.73
C LEU A 64 -6.29 7.85 -3.84
N SER A 65 -7.36 8.62 -3.77
CA SER A 65 -8.33 8.80 -4.85
C SER A 65 -8.16 10.21 -5.43
N VAL A 66 -8.02 10.33 -6.75
CA VAL A 66 -7.93 11.61 -7.45
C VAL A 66 -9.06 11.68 -8.47
N THR A 67 -9.88 12.73 -8.37
CA THR A 67 -11.05 12.94 -9.24
C THR A 67 -10.82 14.09 -10.22
N LYS A 68 -11.54 14.12 -11.36
CA LYS A 68 -11.47 15.20 -12.36
C LYS A 68 -11.89 16.56 -11.81
N SER A 69 -12.78 16.59 -10.81
CA SER A 69 -13.16 17.80 -10.08
C SER A 69 -12.05 18.31 -9.12
N LYS A 70 -10.84 17.73 -9.20
CA LYS A 70 -9.65 18.04 -8.42
C LYS A 70 -9.76 17.80 -6.92
N ASN A 71 -10.80 17.12 -6.44
CA ASN A 71 -10.79 16.67 -5.06
C ASN A 71 -9.91 15.43 -4.96
N ARG A 72 -8.88 15.52 -4.12
CA ARG A 72 -8.10 14.36 -3.71
C ARG A 72 -8.60 13.92 -2.36
N GLU A 73 -8.69 12.63 -2.19
CA GLU A 73 -9.06 12.02 -0.93
C GLU A 73 -8.01 10.99 -0.57
N GLU A 74 -7.56 11.03 0.67
CA GLU A 74 -6.63 10.07 1.21
C GLU A 74 -7.26 9.37 2.40
N THR A 75 -7.54 8.08 2.25
CA THR A 75 -7.90 7.23 3.38
C THR A 75 -6.61 6.69 3.98
N ARG A 76 -6.45 6.77 5.29
CA ARG A 76 -5.34 6.18 6.06
C ARG A 76 -5.90 5.20 7.08
N ILE A 77 -5.33 4.00 7.09
CA ILE A 77 -5.65 2.93 8.02
C ILE A 77 -4.36 2.52 8.71
N GLU A 78 -4.31 2.71 10.02
CA GLU A 78 -3.14 2.41 10.86
C GLU A 78 -3.50 1.29 11.83
N GLY A 79 -2.56 0.38 12.11
CA GLY A 79 -2.78 -0.66 13.09
C GLY A 79 -1.59 -1.58 13.30
N LYS A 80 -1.86 -2.74 13.91
CA LYS A 80 -0.86 -3.75 14.23
C LYS A 80 -0.80 -4.84 13.18
N ALA A 81 0.39 -5.39 12.97
CA ALA A 81 0.60 -6.58 12.18
C ALA A 81 0.93 -7.76 13.11
N ILE A 82 0.32 -8.92 12.86
CA ILE A 82 0.54 -10.15 13.62
C ILE A 82 1.13 -11.17 12.66
N ARG A 83 2.34 -11.65 12.97
CA ARG A 83 2.98 -12.72 12.21
C ARG A 83 2.45 -14.07 12.69
N GLU A 84 1.82 -14.80 11.78
CA GLU A 84 1.45 -16.20 11.95
C GLU A 84 2.28 -17.01 10.94
N THR A 85 2.40 -18.33 11.12
CA THR A 85 3.32 -19.17 10.33
C THR A 85 3.02 -19.06 8.82
N GLY A 86 3.83 -18.27 8.09
CA GLY A 86 3.65 -18.03 6.65
C GLY A 86 2.55 -17.04 6.27
N LEU A 87 1.95 -16.34 7.24
CA LEU A 87 0.88 -15.34 7.05
C LEU A 87 1.16 -14.09 7.88
N VAL A 88 0.66 -12.94 7.43
CA VAL A 88 0.62 -11.73 8.26
C VAL A 88 -0.81 -11.23 8.34
N ARG A 89 -1.39 -11.19 9.54
CA ARG A 89 -2.71 -10.60 9.78
C ARG A 89 -2.55 -9.13 10.16
N LEU A 90 -3.29 -8.26 9.50
CA LEU A 90 -3.35 -6.82 9.76
C LEU A 90 -4.65 -6.52 10.50
N ILE A 91 -4.53 -5.91 11.68
CA ILE A 91 -5.67 -5.51 12.51
C ILE A 91 -5.65 -3.98 12.63
N PRO A 92 -6.56 -3.28 11.93
CA PRO A 92 -6.70 -1.83 12.05
C PRO A 92 -7.02 -1.39 13.47
N GLU A 93 -6.51 -0.22 13.82
CA GLU A 93 -6.74 0.45 15.11
C GLU A 93 -7.22 1.90 14.90
N SER A 94 -6.93 2.50 13.75
CA SER A 94 -7.40 3.84 13.41
C SER A 94 -7.67 3.97 11.91
N CYS A 95 -8.83 4.52 11.56
CA CYS A 95 -9.17 4.87 10.19
C CYS A 95 -9.55 6.34 10.07
N ARG A 96 -8.92 7.02 9.12
CA ARG A 96 -9.09 8.46 8.89
C ARG A 96 -9.20 8.74 7.39
N MET A 97 -10.00 9.73 7.04
CA MET A 97 -10.13 10.24 5.68
C MET A 97 -9.73 11.71 5.66
N PHE A 98 -8.90 12.05 4.69
CA PHE A 98 -8.41 13.38 4.47
C PHE A 98 -8.78 13.85 3.07
N THR A 99 -8.85 15.17 2.86
CA THR A 99 -8.97 15.76 1.53
C THR A 99 -8.01 16.91 1.32
N ASN A 100 -7.62 17.12 0.07
CA ASN A 100 -7.03 18.36 -0.37
C ASN A 100 -7.52 18.70 -1.79
N ARG A 101 -7.33 19.96 -2.20
CA ARG A 101 -7.71 20.42 -3.55
C ARG A 101 -6.61 20.19 -4.59
N GLU A 102 -5.35 20.22 -4.19
CA GLU A 102 -4.20 20.16 -5.10
C GLU A 102 -3.00 19.55 -4.38
N SER A 103 -2.05 19.02 -5.16
CA SER A 103 -0.77 18.52 -4.63
C SER A 103 0.00 19.63 -3.90
N GLY A 104 0.78 19.27 -2.88
CA GLY A 104 1.54 20.24 -2.10
C GLY A 104 0.71 21.00 -1.06
N ASN A 105 -0.61 20.87 -1.05
CA ASN A 105 -1.45 21.43 0.02
C ASN A 105 -1.54 20.47 1.20
N ARG A 106 -1.65 21.05 2.40
CA ARG A 106 -1.92 20.31 3.63
C ARG A 106 -3.24 19.54 3.53
N TRP A 107 -3.25 18.37 4.13
CA TRP A 107 -4.44 17.53 4.18
C TRP A 107 -5.42 18.03 5.26
N ALA A 108 -6.69 18.16 4.91
CA ALA A 108 -7.76 18.46 5.86
C ALA A 108 -8.45 17.15 6.29
N LEU A 109 -8.53 16.90 7.60
CA LEU A 109 -9.26 15.74 8.13
C LEU A 109 -10.76 15.91 7.85
N LEU A 110 -11.34 14.99 7.09
CA LEU A 110 -12.77 14.92 6.82
C LEU A 110 -13.51 14.07 7.83
N ARG A 111 -12.95 12.91 8.18
CA ARG A 111 -13.60 11.93 9.05
C ARG A 111 -12.59 11.05 9.75
N ALA A 112 -12.90 10.66 10.98
CA ALA A 112 -12.32 9.50 11.65
C ALA A 112 -13.45 8.53 11.98
N TYR A 113 -13.20 7.23 11.89
CA TYR A 113 -14.21 6.20 12.16
C TYR A 113 -13.56 4.94 12.71
N ASP A 114 -14.35 4.17 13.46
CA ASP A 114 -13.94 2.90 14.03
C ASP A 114 -13.86 1.84 12.93
N CYS A 115 -12.79 1.05 12.98
CA CYS A 115 -12.51 0.01 12.00
C CYS A 115 -11.83 -1.22 12.61
N ASP A 116 -11.95 -1.37 13.92
CA ASP A 116 -11.47 -2.49 14.74
C ASP A 116 -12.13 -3.84 14.38
N HIS A 117 -13.31 -3.80 13.77
CA HIS A 117 -14.02 -4.96 13.23
C HIS A 117 -13.44 -5.49 11.90
N LEU A 118 -12.53 -4.74 11.26
CA LEU A 118 -11.86 -5.17 10.04
C LEU A 118 -10.65 -6.05 10.36
N SER A 119 -10.34 -6.99 9.48
CA SER A 119 -9.13 -7.80 9.55
C SER A 119 -8.71 -8.18 8.14
N PHE A 120 -7.42 -8.09 7.86
CA PHE A 120 -6.86 -8.43 6.57
C PHE A 120 -5.74 -9.44 6.72
N GLU A 121 -5.59 -10.33 5.75
CA GLU A 121 -4.53 -11.32 5.70
C GLU A 121 -3.66 -11.05 4.49
N LEU A 122 -2.35 -11.16 4.70
CA LEU A 122 -1.35 -11.04 3.66
C LEU A 122 -0.80 -12.42 3.34
N GLU A 123 -0.70 -12.68 2.04
CA GLU A 123 0.02 -13.82 1.50
C GLU A 123 1.08 -13.33 0.52
N SER A 124 2.21 -14.04 0.45
CA SER A 124 3.21 -13.82 -0.59
C SER A 124 3.47 -15.12 -1.36
N LYS A 125 3.40 -15.01 -2.69
CA LYS A 125 3.81 -16.05 -3.64
C LYS A 125 5.13 -15.71 -4.33
N GLU A 126 5.56 -14.45 -4.27
CA GLU A 126 6.78 -13.94 -4.89
C GLU A 126 7.45 -12.93 -3.94
N PRO A 127 8.80 -12.86 -3.85
CA PRO A 127 9.50 -12.04 -2.84
C PRO A 127 9.09 -10.56 -2.76
N ASN A 128 8.73 -9.96 -3.90
CA ASN A 128 8.36 -8.54 -4.02
C ASN A 128 6.87 -8.33 -4.28
N ARG A 129 6.03 -9.35 -4.06
CA ARG A 129 4.58 -9.25 -4.20
C ARG A 129 3.85 -9.85 -3.01
N ILE A 130 2.77 -9.19 -2.67
CA ILE A 130 1.82 -9.66 -1.67
C ILE A 130 0.41 -9.55 -2.23
N SER A 131 -0.47 -10.42 -1.76
CA SER A 131 -1.90 -10.35 -1.97
C SER A 131 -2.57 -10.08 -0.62
N VAL A 132 -3.54 -9.17 -0.60
CA VAL A 132 -4.30 -8.77 0.60
C VAL A 132 -5.72 -9.35 0.51
N PHE A 133 -6.20 -9.99 1.58
CA PHE A 133 -7.50 -10.67 1.66
C PHE A 133 -8.27 -10.36 2.96
N PRO A 134 -9.57 -10.00 2.91
CA PRO A 134 -10.21 -9.41 1.74
C PRO A 134 -9.46 -8.14 1.32
N ASP A 135 -9.80 -7.58 0.17
CA ASP A 135 -9.25 -6.27 -0.14
C ASP A 135 -9.84 -5.19 0.80
N PHE A 136 -9.17 -4.05 0.91
CA PHE A 136 -9.69 -2.86 1.60
C PHE A 136 -10.92 -2.25 0.88
N ILE A 137 -11.23 -2.72 -0.33
CA ILE A 137 -12.44 -2.35 -1.08
C ILE A 137 -13.54 -3.38 -0.77
N PRO A 138 -14.71 -2.94 -0.26
CA PRO A 138 -15.83 -3.84 -0.02
C PRO A 138 -16.20 -4.66 -1.26
N GLY A 139 -16.40 -5.96 -1.09
CA GLY A 139 -16.78 -6.88 -2.17
C GLY A 139 -15.63 -7.30 -3.11
N THR A 140 -14.41 -6.77 -2.94
CA THR A 140 -13.24 -7.24 -3.69
C THR A 140 -12.54 -8.34 -2.89
N PRO A 141 -12.43 -9.59 -3.42
CA PRO A 141 -11.93 -10.72 -2.64
C PRO A 141 -10.44 -10.62 -2.35
N ALA A 142 -9.66 -10.01 -3.25
CA ALA A 142 -8.22 -9.88 -3.12
C ALA A 142 -7.67 -8.73 -3.97
N SER A 143 -6.56 -8.15 -3.52
CA SER A 143 -5.73 -7.26 -4.35
C SER A 143 -4.25 -7.54 -4.22
N ASP A 144 -3.54 -7.46 -5.35
CA ASP A 144 -2.10 -7.61 -5.41
C ASP A 144 -1.38 -6.27 -5.27
N TYR A 145 -0.28 -6.29 -4.52
CA TYR A 145 0.61 -5.17 -4.30
C TYR A 145 2.04 -5.58 -4.61
N LYS A 146 2.81 -4.64 -5.16
CA LYS A 146 4.19 -4.82 -5.59
C LYS A 146 5.10 -3.87 -4.84
N LYS A 147 6.24 -4.39 -4.38
CA LYS A 147 7.34 -3.63 -3.81
C LYS A 147 8.40 -3.39 -4.89
N ALA A 148 9.00 -2.21 -4.91
CA ALA A 148 10.14 -1.94 -5.80
C ALA A 148 11.33 -2.82 -5.40
N ALA A 149 12.12 -3.27 -6.38
CA ALA A 149 13.18 -4.26 -6.15
C ALA A 149 14.22 -3.76 -5.14
N SER A 150 14.45 -2.45 -5.11
CA SER A 150 15.41 -1.79 -4.20
C SER A 150 14.75 -1.08 -3.02
N SER A 151 13.45 -1.31 -2.82
CA SER A 151 12.75 -0.78 -1.66
C SER A 151 13.15 -1.55 -0.41
N GLU A 152 13.34 -0.81 0.67
CA GLU A 152 13.77 -1.30 1.97
C GLU A 152 13.18 -0.37 3.04
N THR A 153 13.04 -0.86 4.27
CA THR A 153 12.38 -0.13 5.35
C THR A 153 13.04 1.21 5.67
N ARG A 154 14.35 1.36 5.41
CA ARG A 154 15.10 2.61 5.59
C ARG A 154 14.96 3.64 4.46
N ARG A 155 14.48 3.23 3.27
CA ARG A 155 14.25 4.14 2.15
C ARG A 155 12.79 4.55 2.10
N ILE A 156 12.53 5.82 1.85
CA ILE A 156 11.17 6.29 1.58
C ILE A 156 10.88 6.02 0.11
N SER A 157 9.72 5.42 -0.19
CA SER A 157 9.26 5.34 -1.57
C SER A 157 8.10 6.28 -1.86
N ALA A 158 8.02 6.70 -3.12
CA ALA A 158 6.88 7.43 -3.66
C ALA A 158 6.59 6.93 -5.07
N LEU A 159 5.34 7.05 -5.47
CA LEU A 159 4.85 6.71 -6.79
C LEU A 159 4.72 7.97 -7.63
N VAL A 160 5.13 7.93 -8.89
CA VAL A 160 4.85 9.01 -9.86
C VAL A 160 3.37 8.97 -10.24
N LEU A 161 2.66 10.06 -9.95
CA LEU A 161 1.23 10.23 -10.26
C LEU A 161 1.00 10.87 -11.63
N GLU A 162 1.85 11.84 -11.99
CA GLU A 162 1.77 12.59 -13.24
C GLU A 162 3.16 12.79 -13.82
N SER A 163 3.28 12.58 -15.14
CA SER A 163 4.56 12.60 -15.88
C SER A 163 4.60 13.61 -17.03
N GLY A 164 3.70 14.60 -17.04
CA GLY A 164 3.51 15.56 -18.12
C GLY A 164 4.40 16.81 -18.04
N GLY A 165 5.72 16.65 -17.95
CA GLY A 165 6.65 17.79 -17.95
C GLY A 165 7.98 17.52 -17.26
N LYS A 166 8.75 18.58 -17.00
CA LYS A 166 10.02 18.52 -16.26
C LYS A 166 9.82 18.25 -14.76
N ILE A 167 8.66 18.65 -14.24
CA ILE A 167 8.27 18.49 -12.84
C ILE A 167 7.23 17.38 -12.80
N LEU A 168 7.57 16.34 -12.05
CA LEU A 168 6.74 15.19 -11.77
C LEU A 168 6.00 15.42 -10.47
N GLU A 169 4.77 14.94 -10.44
CA GLU A 169 4.01 14.88 -9.21
C GLU A 169 4.07 13.49 -8.59
N VAL A 170 4.31 13.42 -7.29
CA VAL A 170 4.59 12.17 -6.60
C VAL A 170 3.79 12.03 -5.32
N TRP A 171 3.51 10.78 -4.94
CA TRP A 171 2.78 10.47 -3.72
C TRP A 171 3.36 9.27 -2.98
N GLY A 172 3.48 9.39 -1.67
CA GLY A 172 4.01 8.34 -0.82
C GLY A 172 3.83 8.66 0.66
N LEU A 173 3.43 7.65 1.43
CA LEU A 173 3.06 7.74 2.84
C LEU A 173 4.11 8.44 3.72
N ARG A 174 5.40 8.24 3.41
CA ARG A 174 6.52 8.72 4.23
C ARG A 174 7.24 9.93 3.64
N LEU A 175 6.67 10.62 2.63
CA LEU A 175 7.32 11.78 2.00
C LEU A 175 7.63 12.92 2.98
N SER A 176 6.82 13.12 4.02
CA SER A 176 7.05 14.08 5.11
C SER A 176 8.34 13.84 5.90
N ARG A 177 8.93 12.64 5.78
CA ARG A 177 10.18 12.24 6.44
C ARG A 177 11.41 12.45 5.54
N VAL A 178 11.24 12.93 4.31
CA VAL A 178 12.36 13.26 3.43
C VAL A 178 13.10 14.45 4.02
N ARG A 179 14.39 14.28 4.28
CA ARG A 179 15.26 15.34 4.84
C ARG A 179 15.89 16.17 3.72
N LYS A 180 16.35 17.36 4.08
CA LYS A 180 17.18 18.19 3.21
C LYS A 180 18.40 17.37 2.75
N ASN A 181 18.73 17.47 1.47
CA ASN A 181 19.83 16.73 0.81
C ASN A 181 19.64 15.21 0.70
N ALA A 182 18.41 14.69 0.81
CA ALA A 182 18.15 13.30 0.45
C ALA A 182 18.49 13.05 -1.03
N THR A 183 19.12 11.90 -1.31
CA THR A 183 19.38 11.45 -2.68
C THR A 183 18.17 10.70 -3.20
N ILE A 184 17.83 10.88 -4.48
CA ILE A 184 16.60 10.32 -5.04
C ILE A 184 16.92 9.62 -6.35
N VAL A 185 16.34 8.43 -6.49
CA VAL A 185 16.49 7.60 -7.67
C VAL A 185 15.11 7.19 -8.15
N LEU A 186 14.84 7.43 -9.43
CA LEU A 186 13.71 6.85 -10.15
C LEU A 186 14.08 5.41 -10.53
N GLU A 187 13.30 4.43 -10.08
CA GLU A 187 13.42 3.02 -10.43
C GLU A 187 12.28 2.60 -11.35
N LYS A 188 12.65 2.12 -12.54
CA LYS A 188 11.73 1.57 -13.54
C LYS A 188 11.38 0.12 -13.21
N GLU A 189 10.27 -0.37 -13.78
CA GLU A 189 9.87 -1.77 -13.63
C GLU A 189 10.93 -2.77 -14.13
N ASN A 190 11.72 -2.40 -15.15
CA ASN A 190 12.82 -3.20 -15.68
C ASN A 190 14.11 -3.10 -14.85
N GLY A 191 14.07 -2.43 -13.70
CA GLY A 191 15.21 -2.25 -12.80
C GLY A 191 16.19 -1.13 -13.20
N LYS A 192 15.98 -0.43 -14.32
CA LYS A 192 16.80 0.74 -14.68
C LYS A 192 16.58 1.85 -13.66
N ARG A 193 17.65 2.56 -13.33
CA ARG A 193 17.67 3.60 -12.30
C ARG A 193 18.21 4.91 -12.84
N TYR A 194 17.56 6.01 -12.50
CA TYR A 194 17.97 7.36 -12.92
C TYR A 194 18.03 8.28 -11.71
N PRO A 195 19.12 9.04 -11.51
CA PRO A 195 19.16 10.07 -10.49
C PRO A 195 18.19 11.19 -10.85
N VAL A 196 17.44 11.68 -9.86
CA VAL A 196 16.50 12.79 -10.02
C VAL A 196 16.63 13.75 -8.84
N ARG A 197 16.03 14.94 -8.94
CA ARG A 197 16.16 15.99 -7.94
C ARG A 197 14.82 16.32 -7.28
N ALA A 198 14.74 16.25 -5.95
CA ALA A 198 13.57 16.74 -5.21
C ALA A 198 13.47 18.25 -5.35
N LEU A 199 12.23 18.72 -5.47
CA LEU A 199 11.89 20.13 -5.41
C LEU A 199 11.24 20.44 -4.07
N GLU A 200 10.16 19.72 -3.74
CA GLU A 200 9.37 19.95 -2.53
C GLU A 200 8.65 18.67 -2.09
N THR A 201 8.40 18.54 -0.81
CA THR A 201 7.55 17.48 -0.23
C THR A 201 6.65 18.09 0.82
N VAL A 202 5.36 17.78 0.76
CA VAL A 202 4.35 18.20 1.75
C VAL A 202 3.50 16.99 2.12
N GLU A 203 3.58 16.60 3.39
CA GLU A 203 2.89 15.43 3.94
C GLU A 203 3.13 14.14 3.13
N THR A 204 2.14 13.68 2.37
CA THR A 204 2.23 12.46 1.53
C THR A 204 2.40 12.78 0.04
N THR A 205 2.59 14.05 -0.31
CA THR A 205 2.76 14.52 -1.69
C THR A 205 4.11 15.19 -1.89
N GLY A 206 4.56 15.29 -3.14
CA GLY A 206 5.78 16.02 -3.46
C GLY A 206 5.94 16.28 -4.95
N GLN A 207 7.02 16.99 -5.26
CA GLN A 207 7.43 17.34 -6.61
C GLN A 207 8.90 16.99 -6.84
N VAL A 208 9.18 16.41 -8.01
CA VAL A 208 10.52 15.97 -8.41
C VAL A 208 10.82 16.47 -9.82
N SER A 209 12.05 16.91 -10.06
CA SER A 209 12.53 17.24 -11.40
C SER A 209 13.25 16.05 -12.03
N ALA A 210 12.85 15.68 -13.25
CA ALA A 210 13.41 14.58 -14.03
C ALA A 210 13.62 15.00 -15.49
N GLU A 211 14.62 15.85 -15.73
CA GLU A 211 14.93 16.33 -17.08
C GLU A 211 15.64 15.27 -17.94
N GLY A 212 15.17 15.07 -19.17
CA GLY A 212 15.80 14.14 -20.13
C GLY A 212 15.62 12.65 -19.79
N ILE A 213 14.79 12.32 -18.79
CA ILE A 213 14.51 10.95 -18.38
C ILE A 213 13.11 10.58 -18.90
N PRO A 214 12.93 9.42 -19.55
CA PRO A 214 11.60 8.94 -19.90
C PRO A 214 10.88 8.51 -18.62
N VAL A 215 9.82 9.22 -18.22
CA VAL A 215 9.07 8.94 -16.98
C VAL A 215 7.65 8.53 -17.29
N GLU A 216 7.17 7.49 -16.59
CA GLU A 216 5.82 6.96 -16.74
C GLU A 216 5.07 7.05 -15.41
N LYS A 217 3.76 7.25 -15.50
CA LYS A 217 2.87 7.16 -14.33
C LYS A 217 2.97 5.76 -13.73
N GLY A 218 3.22 5.68 -12.42
CA GLY A 218 3.44 4.42 -11.71
C GLY A 218 4.91 4.04 -11.53
N ASP A 219 5.87 4.79 -12.10
CA ASP A 219 7.27 4.63 -11.73
C ASP A 219 7.47 4.89 -10.22
N VAL A 220 8.46 4.23 -9.61
CA VAL A 220 8.75 4.37 -8.19
C VAL A 220 9.99 5.23 -7.98
N LEU A 221 9.90 6.19 -7.07
CA LEU A 221 11.01 6.99 -6.58
C LEU A 221 11.45 6.45 -5.22
N LEU A 222 12.76 6.38 -5.02
CA LEU A 222 13.39 5.94 -3.79
C LEU A 222 14.25 7.07 -3.23
N TYR A 223 13.89 7.56 -2.06
CA TYR A 223 14.61 8.60 -1.34
C TYR A 223 15.50 7.95 -0.26
N THR A 224 16.74 8.42 -0.17
CA THR A 224 17.68 8.03 0.88
C THR A 224 18.12 9.28 1.62
N ASN A 225 17.79 9.37 2.90
CA ASN A 225 18.21 10.47 3.75
C ASN A 225 19.69 10.36 4.13
N PRO A 226 20.42 11.48 4.28
CA PRO A 226 21.81 11.45 4.70
C PRO A 226 21.93 10.97 6.15
N GLY A 227 22.90 10.08 6.41
CA GLY A 227 23.25 9.65 7.77
C GLY A 227 22.25 8.73 8.47
N GLU A 228 21.22 8.23 7.79
CA GLU A 228 20.27 7.28 8.38
C GLU A 228 20.73 5.83 8.18
N ALA A 229 21.02 5.16 9.29
CA ALA A 229 21.32 3.73 9.34
C ALA A 229 20.11 2.87 9.77
N GLY A 230 19.07 3.49 10.36
CA GLY A 230 17.89 2.80 10.90
C GLY A 230 16.62 2.99 10.05
N PRO A 231 15.60 2.12 10.21
CA PRO A 231 14.34 2.24 9.49
C PRO A 231 13.60 3.53 9.87
N LEU A 232 13.13 4.24 8.85
CA LEU A 232 12.37 5.47 9.01
C LEU A 232 10.99 5.16 9.59
N THR A 233 10.79 5.50 10.85
CA THR A 233 9.56 5.20 11.57
C THR A 233 8.39 6.03 11.05
N TYR A 234 7.22 5.42 10.85
CA TYR A 234 5.96 6.16 10.80
C TYR A 234 5.65 6.72 12.19
#